data_AF-A0A076HE46-F1
#
_entry.id   AF-A0A076HE46-F1
#
_cell.length_a   1.000
_cell.length_b   1.000
_cell.length_c   1.000
_cell.angle_alpha   90.00
_cell.angle_beta   90.00
_cell.angle_gamma   90.00
#
_symmetry.space_group_name_H-M   'P 1'
#
loop_
_entity.id
_entity.type
_entity.pdbx_description
1 polymer ?
#
loop_
_entity_poly.entity_id
_entity_poly.type
_entity_poly.pdbx_seq_one_letter_code
_entity_poly.pdbx_strand_id
1 'polypeptide(L)'
;MSAITQPLLDALDHLCYQVDGDPEIEQEFYDAETPEEMVNLAVGTGILINADDFRALLRSGSTERWVVRGEPTDNPIAHLQQVFGL
;
A
#
# COMPACT_ATOMS: atom_id res chain seq x y z
N MET A 1 -4.32 5.81 -20.84
CA MET A 1 -5.04 5.68 -19.55
C MET A 1 -4.70 4.30 -19.05
N SER A 2 -3.66 4.17 -18.21
CA SER A 2 -3.26 2.87 -17.69
C SER A 2 -4.37 2.41 -16.75
N ALA A 3 -5.06 1.34 -17.14
CA ALA A 3 -6.09 0.72 -16.34
C ALA A 3 -5.40 0.05 -15.15
N ILE A 4 -5.17 0.81 -14.08
CA ILE A 4 -4.91 0.21 -12.78
C ILE A 4 -6.20 -0.55 -12.47
N THR A 5 -6.10 -1.87 -12.47
CA THR A 5 -7.25 -2.75 -12.32
C THR A 5 -7.87 -2.42 -10.94
N GLN A 6 -9.14 -2.00 -10.89
CA GLN A 6 -9.87 -1.74 -9.63
C GLN A 6 -9.59 -2.73 -8.48
N PRO A 7 -9.44 -4.06 -8.70
CA PRO A 7 -9.06 -5.00 -7.64
C PRO A 7 -7.71 -4.71 -6.95
N LEU A 8 -6.76 -4.06 -7.62
CA LEU A 8 -5.47 -3.71 -7.02
C LEU A 8 -5.58 -2.50 -6.08
N LEU A 9 -6.48 -1.56 -6.39
CA LEU A 9 -6.76 -0.43 -5.50
C LEU A 9 -7.53 -0.90 -4.26
N ASP A 10 -8.49 -1.81 -4.44
CA ASP A 10 -9.25 -2.44 -3.35
C ASP A 10 -8.33 -3.24 -2.41
N ALA A 11 -7.37 -3.98 -2.98
CA ALA A 11 -6.32 -4.68 -2.25
C ALA A 11 -5.48 -3.73 -1.39
N LEU A 12 -5.03 -2.61 -1.94
CA LEU A 12 -4.25 -1.64 -1.16
C LEU A 12 -5.10 -0.95 -0.09
N ASP A 13 -6.37 -0.67 -0.38
CA ASP A 13 -7.29 -0.09 0.59
C ASP A 13 -7.50 -1.01 1.77
N HIS A 14 -7.68 -2.30 1.49
CA HIS A 14 -7.73 -3.33 2.51
C HIS A 14 -6.45 -3.36 3.36
N LEU A 15 -5.26 -3.28 2.74
CA LEU A 15 -3.99 -3.25 3.49
C LEU A 15 -3.91 -2.05 4.42
N CYS A 16 -4.26 -0.86 3.92
CA CYS A 16 -4.24 0.36 4.72
C CYS A 16 -5.24 0.30 5.88
N TYR A 17 -6.42 -0.30 5.66
CA TYR A 17 -7.38 -0.55 6.72
C TYR A 17 -6.84 -1.49 7.80
N GLN A 18 -6.10 -2.54 7.42
CA GLN A 18 -5.43 -3.43 8.38
C GLN A 18 -4.34 -2.69 9.16
N VAL A 19 -3.51 -1.89 8.48
CA VAL A 19 -2.47 -1.04 9.11
C VAL A 19 -3.08 -0.09 10.14
N ASP A 20 -4.24 0.49 9.86
CA ASP A 20 -4.90 1.39 10.82
C ASP A 20 -5.44 0.67 12.06
N GLY A 21 -5.95 -0.56 11.86
CA GLY A 21 -6.63 -1.35 12.88
C GLY A 21 -5.73 -2.28 13.69
N ASP A 22 -4.53 -2.60 13.21
CA ASP A 22 -3.64 -3.59 13.80
C ASP A 22 -2.20 -3.06 13.96
N PRO A 23 -1.71 -2.86 15.20
CA PRO A 23 -0.41 -2.24 15.45
C PRO A 23 0.77 -3.13 15.02
N GLU A 24 0.60 -4.45 14.93
CA GLU A 24 1.65 -5.34 14.44
C GLU A 24 1.85 -5.15 12.93
N ILE A 25 0.74 -5.07 12.18
CA ILE A 25 0.73 -4.77 10.74
C ILE A 25 1.19 -3.34 10.48
N GLU A 26 0.81 -2.38 11.32
CA GLU A 26 1.30 -0.99 11.26
C GLU A 26 2.83 -0.96 11.34
N GLN A 27 3.41 -1.68 12.31
CA GLN A 27 4.84 -1.74 12.48
C GLN A 27 5.53 -2.37 11.26
N GLU A 28 5.06 -3.53 10.78
CA GLU A 28 5.64 -4.17 9.60
C GLU A 28 5.50 -3.31 8.34
N PHE A 29 4.41 -2.55 8.20
CA PHE A 29 4.18 -1.66 7.08
C PHE A 29 5.22 -0.52 7.03
N TYR A 30 5.52 0.10 8.18
CA TYR A 30 6.50 1.19 8.27
C TYR A 30 7.95 0.70 8.36
N ASP A 31 8.20 -0.56 8.70
CA ASP A 31 9.55 -1.15 8.75
C ASP A 31 10.03 -1.63 7.38
N ALA A 32 9.12 -1.94 6.45
CA ALA A 32 9.48 -2.46 5.14
C ALA A 32 10.23 -1.43 4.29
N GLU A 33 11.39 -1.84 3.78
CA GLU A 33 12.25 -1.00 2.95
C GLU A 33 12.15 -1.36 1.46
N THR A 34 11.48 -2.47 1.13
CA THR A 34 11.35 -2.97 -0.24
C THR A 34 9.90 -3.25 -0.67
N PRO A 35 9.59 -3.13 -1.97
CA PRO A 35 8.30 -3.54 -2.52
C PRO A 35 7.99 -5.03 -2.26
N GLU A 36 9.01 -5.90 -2.25
CA GLU A 36 8.85 -7.32 -1.95
C GLU A 36 8.36 -7.57 -0.51
N GLU A 37 8.93 -6.87 0.48
CA GLU A 37 8.48 -6.96 1.87
C GLU A 37 7.04 -6.50 2.02
N MET A 38 6.68 -5.41 1.34
CA MET A 38 5.30 -4.91 1.36
C MET A 38 4.30 -5.88 0.74
N VAL A 39 4.71 -6.58 -0.32
CA VAL A 39 3.91 -7.64 -0.92
C VAL A 39 3.81 -8.86 0.00
N ASN A 40 4.88 -9.24 0.69
CA ASN A 40 4.82 -10.33 1.67
C ASN A 40 3.85 -9.99 2.81
N LEU A 41 3.84 -8.74 3.29
CA LEU A 41 2.87 -8.26 4.27
C LEU A 41 1.44 -8.35 3.72
N ALA A 42 1.21 -7.83 2.51
CA ALA A 42 -0.09 -7.88 1.85
C ALA A 42 -0.59 -9.33 1.72
N VAL A 43 0.25 -10.25 1.24
CA VAL A 43 -0.07 -11.68 1.14
C VAL A 43 -0.35 -12.29 2.51
N GLY A 44 0.43 -11.92 3.54
CA GLY A 44 0.21 -12.32 4.93
C GLY A 44 -1.16 -11.89 5.48
N THR A 45 -1.63 -10.72 5.08
CA THR A 45 -2.99 -10.21 5.41
C THR A 45 -4.11 -10.75 4.51
N GLY A 46 -3.80 -11.62 3.55
CA GLY A 46 -4.77 -12.25 2.65
C GLY A 46 -4.98 -11.54 1.32
N ILE A 47 -4.15 -10.56 0.98
CA ILE A 47 -4.21 -9.80 -0.27
C ILE A 47 -3.29 -10.45 -1.31
N LEU A 48 -3.86 -10.91 -2.42
CA LEU A 48 -3.12 -11.51 -3.51
C LEU A 48 -2.65 -10.46 -4.53
N ILE A 49 -1.43 -9.96 -4.34
CA ILE A 49 -0.76 -9.02 -5.24
C ILE A 49 0.69 -9.45 -5.49
N ASN A 50 1.22 -9.19 -6.69
CA ASN A 50 2.63 -9.46 -7.02
C ASN A 50 3.47 -8.18 -6.94
N ALA A 51 4.78 -8.32 -6.79
CA ALA A 51 5.72 -7.19 -6.72
C ALA A 51 5.67 -6.28 -7.96
N ASP A 52 5.52 -6.84 -9.17
CA ASP A 52 5.41 -6.05 -10.40
C ASP A 52 4.12 -5.25 -10.47
N ASP A 53 2.98 -5.85 -10.13
CA ASP A 53 1.68 -5.17 -10.06
C ASP A 53 1.68 -4.08 -8.99
N PHE A 54 2.29 -4.35 -7.84
CA PHE A 54 2.44 -3.38 -6.75
C PHE A 54 3.32 -2.20 -7.16
N ARG A 55 4.48 -2.45 -7.79
CA ARG A 55 5.34 -1.39 -8.35
C ARG A 55 4.62 -0.58 -9.44
N ALA A 56 3.85 -1.25 -10.30
CA ALA A 56 3.05 -0.57 -11.32
C ALA A 56 1.97 0.32 -10.70
N LEU A 57 1.33 -0.14 -9.62
CA LEU A 57 0.37 0.64 -8.85
C LEU A 57 1.02 1.87 -8.22
N LEU A 58 2.17 1.71 -7.55
CA LEU A 58 2.90 2.84 -6.97
C LEU A 58 3.30 3.86 -8.02
N ARG A 59 3.78 3.43 -9.19
CA ARG A 59 4.12 4.34 -10.30
C ARG A 59 2.93 5.02 -10.95
N SER A 60 1.76 4.37 -10.91
CA SER A 60 0.55 4.92 -11.51
C SER A 60 0.00 6.13 -10.74
N GLY A 61 0.42 6.28 -9.47
CA GLY A 61 0.14 7.47 -8.66
C GLY A 61 -1.34 7.72 -8.44
N SER A 62 -2.18 6.67 -8.38
CA SER A 62 -3.60 6.85 -8.03
C SER A 62 -3.73 7.35 -6.59
N THR A 63 -3.76 8.67 -6.48
CA THR A 63 -4.02 9.46 -5.29
C THR A 63 -5.52 9.59 -5.08
N GLU A 64 -6.24 8.46 -4.95
CA GLU A 64 -7.52 8.55 -4.25
C GLU A 64 -7.21 9.06 -2.84
N ARG A 65 -8.04 9.93 -2.29
CA ARG A 65 -7.71 10.65 -1.05
C ARG A 65 -7.84 9.68 0.12
N TRP A 66 -6.73 9.19 0.63
CA TRP A 66 -6.67 8.25 1.75
C TRP A 66 -6.87 8.99 3.07
N VAL A 67 -7.87 8.60 3.87
CA VAL A 67 -8.13 9.14 5.21
C VAL A 67 -7.83 8.04 6.21
N VAL A 68 -6.60 8.00 6.71
CA VAL A 68 -6.22 7.10 7.81
C VAL A 68 -6.58 7.81 9.12
N ARG A 69 -7.34 7.16 10.02
CA ARG A 69 -7.76 7.72 11.33
C ARG A 69 -8.49 9.07 11.34
N GLY A 70 -9.03 9.54 10.22
CA GLY A 70 -9.75 10.82 10.15
C GLY A 70 -8.86 12.06 10.11
N GLU A 71 -7.53 11.90 10.11
CA GLU A 71 -6.57 12.97 9.89
C GLU A 71 -5.99 12.88 8.47
N PRO A 72 -5.58 14.01 7.86
CA PRO A 72 -4.81 13.99 6.63
C PRO A 72 -3.39 13.51 6.95
N THR A 73 -3.24 12.19 7.14
CA THR A 73 -1.94 11.55 7.28
C THR A 73 -1.24 11.52 5.92
N ASP A 74 0.10 11.47 5.92
CA ASP A 74 0.89 11.27 4.71
C ASP A 74 0.33 10.08 3.93
N ASN A 75 0.02 10.30 2.64
CA ASN A 75 -0.61 9.28 1.81
C ASN A 75 0.27 8.02 1.85
N PRO A 76 -0.24 6.83 2.24
CA PRO A 76 0.58 5.62 2.36
C PRO A 76 1.26 5.26 1.03
N ILE A 77 0.63 5.56 -0.11
CA ILE A 77 1.28 5.44 -1.44
C ILE A 77 2.49 6.37 -1.52
N ALA A 78 2.34 7.63 -1.10
CA ALA A 78 3.42 8.63 -1.16
C ALA A 78 4.57 8.27 -0.21
N HIS A 79 4.24 7.75 0.98
CA HIS A 79 5.22 7.19 1.90
C HIS A 79 6.01 6.06 1.23
N LEU A 80 5.32 5.07 0.65
CA LEU A 80 5.95 3.95 -0.03
C LEU A 80 6.76 4.38 -1.26
N GLN A 81 6.28 5.36 -2.04
CA GLN A 81 7.04 5.96 -3.15
C GLN A 81 8.34 6.59 -2.64
N GLN A 82 8.30 7.31 -1.52
CA GLN A 82 9.48 7.91 -0.92
C GLN A 82 10.46 6.86 -0.40
N VAL A 83 9.98 5.84 0.31
CA VAL A 83 10.80 4.74 0.85
C VAL A 83 11.47 3.98 -0.28
N PHE A 84 10.75 3.67 -1.35
CA PHE A 84 11.28 2.89 -2.48
C PHE A 84 11.99 3.73 -3.55
N GLY A 85 12.00 5.07 -3.41
CA GLY A 85 12.62 5.99 -4.36
C GLY A 85 11.98 6.00 -5.76
N LEU A 86 10.65 5.91 -5.81
CA LEU A 86 9.83 5.85 -7.03
C LEU A 86 9.27 7.20 -7.47
#